data_AF-A0A2E6VRZ3-F1
#
_entry.id   AF-A0A2E6VRZ3-F1
#
_cell.length_a   1.000
_cell.length_b   1.000
_cell.length_c   1.000
_cell.angle_alpha   90.00
_cell.angle_beta   90.00
_cell.angle_gamma   90.00
#
_symmetry.space_group_name_H-M   'P 1'
#
loop_
_entity.id
_entity.type
_entity.pdbx_description
1 polymer ?
#
loop_
_entity_poly.entity_id
_entity_poly.type
_entity_poly.pdbx_seq_one_letter_code
_entity_poly.pdbx_strand_id
1 'polypeptide(L)'
;MNCAVCHGPQGRTNPQKFTPAPRKFGGMGLKMGFFFGGDKMRAGIFQKIKTGQSAKSKVPSQMAGFGDLLHNEQIWALVLHLENL
;
A
#
# COMPACT_ATOMS: atom_id res chain seq x y z
N MET A 1 -6.45 6.86 11.40
CA MET A 1 -5.84 6.64 10.07
C MET A 1 -4.40 7.15 10.10
N ASN A 2 -3.41 6.25 10.14
CA ASN A 2 -1.98 6.59 10.37
C ASN A 2 -1.08 6.31 9.16
N CYS A 3 -1.64 6.09 7.96
CA CYS A 3 -0.88 5.71 6.77
C CYS A 3 0.17 6.74 6.38
N ALA A 4 -0.15 8.04 6.53
CA ALA A 4 0.72 9.16 6.18
C ALA A 4 1.97 9.25 7.07
N VAL A 5 1.98 8.64 8.26
CA VAL A 5 3.15 8.63 9.17
C VAL A 5 4.34 7.94 8.50
N CYS A 6 4.07 6.86 7.76
CA CYS A 6 5.10 6.11 7.04
C CYS A 6 5.15 6.48 5.55
N HIS A 7 3.99 6.67 4.91
CA HIS A 7 3.91 6.87 3.46
C HIS A 7 3.88 8.34 3.02
N GLY A 8 3.78 9.30 3.94
CA GLY A 8 3.57 10.71 3.64
C GLY A 8 2.11 11.05 3.27
N PRO A 9 1.71 12.33 3.33
CA PRO A 9 0.31 12.76 3.16
C PRO A 9 -0.25 12.50 1.77
N GLN A 10 0.60 12.37 0.75
CA GLN A 10 0.22 12.07 -0.64
C GLN A 10 0.87 10.78 -1.15
N GLY A 11 1.21 9.85 -0.24
CA GLY A 11 1.96 8.63 -0.60
C GLY A 11 3.40 8.88 -1.04
N ARG A 12 3.90 10.10 -0.82
CA ARG A 12 5.28 10.51 -1.09
C ARG A 12 6.06 10.50 0.23
N THR A 13 6.75 9.40 0.50
CA THR A 13 7.61 9.25 1.68
C THR A 13 9.04 9.71 1.42
N ASN A 14 9.72 10.22 2.46
CA ASN A 14 11.17 10.37 2.44
C ASN A 14 11.81 9.00 2.75
N PRO A 15 12.47 8.34 1.78
CA PRO A 15 12.94 6.96 1.92
C PRO A 15 14.05 6.78 2.97
N GLN A 16 14.68 7.86 3.43
CA GLN A 16 15.81 7.79 4.37
C GLN A 16 15.38 7.52 5.82
N LYS A 17 14.08 7.62 6.14
CA LYS A 17 13.57 7.52 7.52
C LYS A 17 13.23 6.08 7.96
N PHE A 18 13.10 5.14 7.03
CA PHE A 18 12.58 3.79 7.31
C PHE A 18 13.34 2.72 6.50
N THR A 19 13.63 1.59 7.15
CA THR A 19 14.30 0.43 6.53
C THR A 19 13.53 -0.85 6.87
N PRO A 20 12.95 -1.57 5.89
CA PRO A 20 12.89 -1.23 4.46
C PRO A 20 12.01 0.00 4.20
N ALA A 21 12.34 0.75 3.14
CA ALA A 21 11.61 1.96 2.80
C ALA A 21 10.15 1.65 2.43
N PRO A 22 9.16 2.41 2.96
CA PRO A 22 7.78 2.25 2.59
C PRO A 22 7.57 2.54 1.10
N ARG A 23 6.60 1.86 0.50
CA ARG A 23 6.26 2.05 -0.91
C ARG A 23 5.81 3.49 -1.15
N LYS A 24 6.37 4.10 -2.20
CA LYS A 24 5.92 5.38 -2.76
C LYS A 24 4.72 5.14 -3.68
N PHE A 25 3.73 6.03 -3.59
CA PHE A 25 2.56 6.06 -4.45
C PHE A 25 2.55 7.30 -5.35
N GLY A 26 1.69 7.30 -6.36
CA GLY A 26 1.56 8.41 -7.32
C GLY A 26 2.71 8.55 -8.34
N GLY A 27 3.58 7.56 -8.46
CA GLY A 27 4.63 7.50 -9.48
C GLY A 27 4.15 6.84 -10.77
N MET A 28 4.75 7.20 -11.90
CA MET A 28 4.43 6.62 -13.22
C MET A 28 4.54 5.09 -13.23
N GLY A 29 5.56 4.52 -12.58
CA GLY A 29 5.72 3.06 -12.49
C GLY A 29 4.60 2.36 -11.73
N LEU A 30 3.97 3.01 -10.74
CA LEU A 30 2.81 2.45 -10.06
C LEU A 30 1.56 2.49 -10.95
N LYS A 31 1.35 3.59 -11.68
CA LYS A 31 0.25 3.72 -12.65
C LYS A 31 0.34 2.65 -13.73
N MET A 32 1.54 2.41 -14.28
CA MET A 32 1.77 1.31 -15.22
C MET A 32 1.53 -0.05 -14.57
N GLY A 33 1.91 -0.22 -13.30
CA GLY A 33 1.59 -1.42 -12.54
C GLY A 33 0.09 -1.68 -12.43
N PHE A 34 -0.72 -0.66 -12.12
CA PHE A 34 -2.18 -0.79 -12.11
C PHE A 34 -2.74 -1.06 -13.51
N PHE A 35 -2.21 -0.40 -14.54
CA PHE A 35 -2.66 -0.59 -15.92
C PHE A 35 -2.45 -2.04 -16.41
N PHE A 36 -1.26 -2.61 -16.19
CA PHE A 36 -0.96 -3.99 -16.62
C PHE A 36 -1.41 -5.05 -15.61
N GLY A 37 -1.38 -4.74 -14.33
CA GLY A 37 -1.69 -5.68 -13.24
C GLY A 37 -3.17 -5.72 -12.85
N GLY A 38 -3.94 -4.67 -13.17
CA GLY A 38 -5.36 -4.55 -12.92
C GLY A 38 -5.79 -5.09 -11.55
N ASP A 39 -6.75 -6.01 -11.58
CA ASP A 39 -7.36 -6.57 -10.36
C ASP A 39 -6.39 -7.40 -9.53
N LYS A 40 -5.40 -8.05 -10.15
CA LYS A 40 -4.37 -8.80 -9.41
C LYS A 40 -3.51 -7.86 -8.56
N MET A 41 -3.19 -6.68 -9.10
CA MET A 41 -2.44 -5.68 -8.35
C MET A 41 -3.30 -5.10 -7.22
N ARG A 42 -4.57 -4.76 -7.50
CA ARG A 42 -5.50 -4.27 -6.49
C ARG A 42 -5.70 -5.26 -5.34
N ALA A 43 -5.94 -6.53 -5.66
CA ALA A 43 -6.07 -7.61 -4.67
C ALA A 43 -4.77 -7.80 -3.84
N GLY A 44 -3.60 -7.66 -4.47
CA GLY A 44 -2.32 -7.69 -3.75
C GLY A 44 -2.16 -6.55 -2.74
N ILE A 45 -2.58 -5.33 -3.10
CA ILE A 45 -2.56 -4.17 -2.19
C ILE A 45 -3.59 -4.32 -1.08
N PHE A 46 -4.80 -4.79 -1.41
CA PHE A 46 -5.84 -5.12 -0.43
C PHE A 46 -5.29 -6.09 0.63
N GLN A 47 -4.71 -7.21 0.18
CA GLN A 47 -4.16 -8.22 1.08
C GLN A 47 -3.03 -7.65 1.93
N LYS A 48 -2.19 -6.78 1.35
CA LYS A 48 -1.10 -6.10 2.05
C LYS A 48 -1.61 -5.17 3.16
N ILE A 49 -2.65 -4.38 2.92
CA ILE A 49 -3.24 -3.50 3.93
C ILE A 49 -3.90 -4.34 5.02
N LYS A 50 -4.65 -5.38 4.63
CA LYS A 50 -5.35 -6.26 5.57
C LYS A 50 -4.40 -6.99 6.52
N THR A 51 -3.31 -7.54 6.00
CA THR A 51 -2.43 -8.43 6.76
C THR A 51 -1.10 -7.81 7.19
N GLY A 52 -0.72 -6.65 6.64
CA GLY A 52 0.60 -6.08 6.83
C GLY A 52 1.71 -6.82 6.06
N GLN A 53 1.41 -7.97 5.44
CA GLN A 53 2.37 -8.82 4.75
C GLN A 53 2.13 -8.79 3.24
N SER A 54 3.22 -8.87 2.46
CA SER A 54 3.08 -9.06 1.02
C SER A 54 3.05 -10.54 0.74
N ALA A 55 2.08 -11.02 -0.03
CA ALA A 55 1.95 -12.42 -0.42
C ALA A 55 3.20 -13.00 -1.12
N LYS A 56 4.12 -12.15 -1.60
CA LYS A 56 5.31 -12.56 -2.36
C LYS A 56 6.63 -12.08 -1.76
N SER A 57 6.62 -11.29 -0.69
CA SER A 57 7.87 -10.73 -0.14
C SER A 57 8.34 -11.55 1.06
N LYS A 58 9.55 -12.12 0.96
CA LYS A 58 10.27 -12.73 2.10
C LYS A 58 10.88 -11.68 3.04
N VAL A 59 10.82 -10.39 2.68
CA VAL A 59 11.32 -9.32 3.53
C VAL A 59 10.25 -8.99 4.57
N PRO A 60 10.58 -9.05 5.88
CA PRO A 60 9.64 -8.68 6.92
C PRO A 60 9.20 -7.23 6.74
N SER A 61 7.89 -7.03 6.81
CA SER A 61 7.27 -5.72 6.69
C SER A 61 7.04 -5.15 8.08
N GLN A 62 7.49 -3.92 8.31
CA GLN A 62 7.18 -3.18 9.54
C GLN A 62 5.77 -2.56 9.51
N MET A 63 5.04 -2.70 8.39
CA MET A 63 3.64 -2.27 8.29
C MET A 63 2.74 -3.25 9.04
N ALA A 64 1.97 -2.74 10.01
CA ALA A 64 0.91 -3.49 10.68
C ALA A 64 -0.19 -3.93 9.71
N GLY A 65 -0.87 -5.02 10.04
CA GLY A 65 -2.14 -5.39 9.41
C GLY A 65 -3.28 -4.55 9.96
N PHE A 66 -4.21 -4.14 9.10
CA PHE A 66 -5.37 -3.33 9.47
C PHE A 66 -6.69 -4.10 9.37
N GLY A 67 -6.66 -5.42 9.15
CA GLY A 67 -7.86 -6.24 8.99
C GLY A 67 -8.79 -6.27 10.21
N ASP A 68 -8.25 -6.05 11.40
CA ASP A 68 -9.03 -5.98 12.65
C ASP A 68 -9.54 -4.57 12.94
N LEU A 69 -9.03 -3.56 12.22
CA LEU A 69 -9.33 -2.15 12.44
C LEU A 69 -10.18 -1.51 11.33
N LEU A 70 -10.18 -2.10 10.14
CA LEU A 70 -10.87 -1.60 8.96
C LEU A 70 -11.72 -2.70 8.35
N HIS A 71 -12.96 -2.34 7.99
CA HIS A 71 -13.82 -3.18 7.17
C HIS A 71 -13.24 -3.35 5.76
N ASN A 72 -13.60 -4.44 5.09
CA ASN A 72 -13.10 -4.74 3.74
C ASN A 72 -13.40 -3.58 2.76
N GLU A 73 -14.55 -2.93 2.90
CA GLU A 73 -14.99 -1.80 2.08
C GLU A 73 -14.07 -0.59 2.27
N GLN A 74 -13.62 -0.34 3.49
CA GLN A 74 -12.67 0.74 3.80
C GLN A 74 -11.29 0.43 3.23
N ILE A 75 -10.86 -0.83 3.26
CA ILE A 75 -9.59 -1.25 2.65
C ILE A 75 -9.68 -1.10 1.12
N TRP A 76 -10.79 -1.49 0.50
CA TRP A 76 -11.01 -1.30 -0.94
C TRP A 76 -11.03 0.18 -1.35
N ALA A 77 -11.69 1.04 -0.56
CA ALA A 77 -11.66 2.48 -0.77
C ALA A 77 -10.23 3.04 -0.74
N LEU A 78 -9.37 2.54 0.16
CA LEU A 78 -7.95 2.90 0.18
C LEU A 78 -7.21 2.42 -1.08
N VAL A 79 -7.45 1.20 -1.56
CA VAL A 79 -6.83 0.70 -2.79
C VAL A 79 -7.16 1.60 -3.97
N LEU A 80 -8.44 1.97 -4.13
CA LEU A 80 -8.89 2.88 -5.19
C LEU A 80 -8.31 4.28 -5.04
N HIS A 81 -8.16 4.78 -3.82
CA HIS A 81 -7.48 6.05 -3.58
C HIS A 81 -6.00 6.00 -4.03
N LEU A 82 -5.28 4.93 -3.66
CA LEU A 82 -3.86 4.76 -4.01
C LEU A 82 -3.60 4.63 -5.51
N GLU A 83 -4.55 4.07 -6.25
CA GLU A 83 -4.50 3.97 -7.71
C GLU A 83 -4.60 5.34 -8.41
N ASN A 84 -5.31 6.29 -7.79
CA ASN A 84 -5.58 7.62 -8.35
C ASN A 84 -4.64 8.72 -7.83
N LEU A 85 -3.63 8.38 -7.02
CA LEU A 85 -2.54 9.29 -6.63
C LEU A 85 -1.62 9.61 -7.82
#